data_AF-A0A1Y1MV40-F1
#
_entry.id   AF-A0A1Y1MV40-F1
#
_cell.length_a   1.000
_cell.length_b   1.000
_cell.length_c   1.000
_cell.angle_alpha   90.00
_cell.angle_beta   90.00
_cell.angle_gamma   90.00
#
_symmetry.space_group_name_H-M   'P 1'
#
loop_
_entity.id
_entity.type
_entity.pdbx_description
1 polymer ?
#
loop_
_entity_poly.entity_id
_entity_poly.type
_entity_poly.pdbx_seq_one_letter_code
_entity_poly.pdbx_strand_id
1 'polypeptide(L)'
;MLTSNEKEWFVDVQDTARLHVIALLDPEVRDERLFAFAGPHNWTDVIEVLRRRCPQSKLPPAPDNEGRDLSDVKPAKRAEQLLRDFFGVPGWTSLEDSLANGIDGLGESDAPGA
;
A
#
# COMPACT_ATOMS: atom_id res chain seq x y z
N MET A 1 16.54 -5.31 23.31
CA MET A 1 15.20 -5.34 22.70
C MET A 1 15.41 -4.85 21.27
N LEU A 2 15.17 -5.69 20.27
CA LEU A 2 15.43 -5.34 18.87
C LEU A 2 14.43 -4.25 18.48
N THR A 3 14.87 -3.00 18.43
CA THR A 3 14.17 -1.96 17.66
C THR A 3 14.35 -2.37 16.20
N SER A 4 13.42 -3.16 15.68
CA SER A 4 13.45 -3.57 14.29
C SER A 4 13.34 -2.30 13.45
N ASN A 5 14.46 -1.84 12.92
CA ASN A 5 14.54 -0.73 11.98
C ASN A 5 14.16 -1.24 10.59
N GLU A 6 13.10 -2.04 10.52
CA GLU A 6 12.58 -2.62 9.30
C GLU A 6 11.89 -1.49 8.53
N LYS A 7 12.46 -1.20 7.36
CA LYS A 7 11.96 -0.20 6.44
C LYS A 7 10.74 -0.74 5.76
N GLU A 8 9.56 -0.39 6.27
CA GLU A 8 8.30 -0.94 5.80
C GLU A 8 7.55 0.07 4.95
N TRP A 9 7.47 -0.23 3.66
CA TRP A 9 6.64 0.48 2.70
C TRP A 9 5.48 -0.39 2.30
N PHE A 10 4.32 0.22 2.12
CA PHE A 10 3.15 -0.47 1.58
C PHE A 10 3.00 -0.18 0.09
N VAL A 11 2.19 -1.00 -0.57
CA VAL A 11 1.65 -0.74 -1.90
C VAL A 11 0.29 -1.41 -2.02
N ASP A 12 -0.65 -0.74 -2.70
CA ASP A 12 -1.94 -1.35 -3.01
C ASP A 12 -1.81 -2.42 -4.11
N VAL A 13 -2.60 -3.49 -3.98
CA VAL A 13 -2.56 -4.61 -4.93
C VAL A 13 -2.99 -4.19 -6.34
N GLN A 14 -3.93 -3.26 -6.48
CA GLN A 14 -4.36 -2.77 -7.78
C GLN A 14 -3.30 -1.90 -8.43
N ASP A 15 -2.58 -1.07 -7.65
CA ASP A 15 -1.46 -0.30 -8.17
C ASP A 15 -0.31 -1.20 -8.62
N THR A 16 -0.06 -2.28 -7.89
CA THR A 16 0.89 -3.33 -8.31
C THR A 16 0.46 -3.95 -9.65
N ALA A 17 -0.83 -4.29 -9.80
CA ALA A 17 -1.36 -4.83 -11.05
C ALA A 17 -1.23 -3.82 -12.22
N ARG A 18 -1.54 -2.54 -11.98
CA ARG A 18 -1.38 -1.45 -12.96
C ARG A 18 0.06 -1.34 -13.44
N LEU A 19 1.05 -1.41 -12.54
CA LEU A 19 2.47 -1.36 -12.93
C LEU A 19 2.88 -2.54 -13.81
N HIS A 20 2.36 -3.75 -13.57
CA HIS A 20 2.63 -4.89 -14.44
C HIS A 20 2.03 -4.70 -15.83
N VAL A 21 0.81 -4.14 -15.92
CA VAL A 21 0.18 -3.81 -17.20
C VAL A 21 0.98 -2.75 -17.95
N ILE A 22 1.44 -1.70 -17.26
CA ILE A 22 2.30 -0.66 -17.84
C ILE A 22 3.60 -1.27 -18.37
N ALA A 23 4.29 -2.07 -17.56
CA ALA A 23 5.54 -2.71 -17.96
C ALA A 23 5.39 -3.62 -19.19
N LEU A 24 4.19 -4.15 -19.42
CA LEU A 24 3.88 -4.97 -20.59
C LEU A 24 3.51 -4.15 -21.83
N LEU A 25 2.82 -3.02 -21.65
CA LEU A 25 2.16 -2.31 -22.76
C LEU A 25 2.81 -0.98 -23.15
N ASP A 26 3.52 -0.31 -22.24
CA ASP A 26 4.18 0.96 -22.52
C ASP A 26 5.52 0.72 -23.23
N PRO A 27 5.67 1.09 -24.52
CA PRO A 27 6.90 0.85 -25.26
C PRO A 27 8.11 1.64 -24.72
N GLU A 28 7.89 2.69 -23.92
CA GLU A 28 8.96 3.49 -23.31
C GLU A 28 9.49 2.87 -22.01
N VAL A 29 8.81 1.85 -21.47
CA VAL A 29 9.22 1.10 -20.28
C VAL A 29 10.06 -0.10 -20.73
N ARG A 30 11.39 0.05 -20.76
CA ARG A 30 12.34 -1.01 -21.19
C ARG A 30 13.53 -1.10 -20.26
N ASP A 31 13.90 -2.33 -19.91
CA ASP A 31 15.04 -2.63 -19.05
C ASP A 31 15.09 -1.82 -17.74
N GLU A 32 13.91 -1.42 -17.23
CA GLU A 32 13.78 -0.62 -16.02
C GLU A 32 13.17 -1.41 -14.86
N ARG A 33 13.53 -1.02 -13.64
CA ARG A 33 12.96 -1.55 -12.41
C ARG A 33 11.90 -0.56 -11.91
N LEU A 34 10.65 -0.99 -11.86
CA LEU A 34 9.56 -0.21 -11.29
C LEU A 34 9.46 -0.46 -9.79
N PHE A 35 9.66 0.59 -9.00
CA PHE A 35 9.63 0.53 -7.55
C PHE A 35 8.23 0.85 -7.06
N ALA A 36 7.48 -0.21 -6.73
CA ALA A 36 6.13 -0.14 -6.19
C ALA A 36 6.14 0.20 -4.68
N PHE A 37 6.45 1.46 -4.37
CA PHE A 37 6.63 1.98 -3.01
C PHE A 37 5.71 3.19 -2.82
N ALA A 38 4.49 2.96 -2.31
CA ALA A 38 3.46 4.00 -2.21
C ALA A 38 3.72 4.99 -1.08
N GLY A 39 4.10 4.48 0.09
CA GLY A 39 4.52 5.30 1.22
C GLY A 39 5.08 4.44 2.37
N PRO A 40 5.87 5.05 3.26
CA PRO A 40 6.27 4.40 4.51
C PRO A 40 5.05 4.28 5.43
N HIS A 41 4.98 3.19 6.19
CA HIS A 41 3.96 3.00 7.22
C HIS A 41 4.56 2.34 8.45
N ASN A 42 3.80 2.31 9.53
CA ASN A 42 4.10 1.52 10.71
C ASN A 42 2.83 0.87 11.26
N TRP A 43 2.95 0.01 12.28
CA TRP A 43 1.81 -0.69 12.86
C TRP A 43 0.85 0.27 13.57
N THR A 44 1.33 1.37 14.12
CA THR A 44 0.49 2.42 14.69
C THR A 44 -0.48 2.96 13.63
N ASP A 45 0.01 3.33 12.45
CA ASP A 45 -0.81 3.82 11.32
C ASP A 45 -1.87 2.78 10.93
N VAL A 46 -1.49 1.50 10.82
CA VAL A 46 -2.39 0.39 10.45
C VAL A 46 -3.47 0.18 11.52
N ILE A 47 -3.07 0.06 12.79
CA ILE A 47 -4.00 -0.19 13.90
C ILE A 47 -4.98 0.96 14.06
N GLU A 48 -4.56 2.20 13.86
CA GLU A 48 -5.45 3.35 13.89
C GLU A 48 -6.51 3.30 12.79
N VAL A 49 -6.13 2.96 11.56
CA VAL A 49 -7.08 2.76 10.45
C VAL A 49 -8.05 1.62 10.77
N LEU A 50 -7.54 0.47 11.22
CA LEU A 50 -8.36 -0.70 11.57
C LEU A 50 -9.33 -0.41 12.72
N ARG A 51 -8.94 0.39 13.72
CA ARG A 51 -9.84 0.80 14.81
C ARG A 51 -10.97 1.70 14.32
N ARG A 52 -10.69 2.61 13.37
CA ARG A 52 -11.72 3.49 12.78
C ARG A 52 -12.72 2.69 11.94
N ARG A 53 -12.23 1.72 11.17
CA ARG A 53 -13.06 0.95 10.22
C ARG A 53 -13.74 -0.26 10.87
N CYS A 54 -13.12 -0.89 11.87
CA CYS A 54 -13.61 -2.08 12.54
C CYS A 54 -13.65 -1.90 14.07
N PRO A 55 -14.53 -1.03 14.61
CA PRO A 55 -14.54 -0.67 16.03
C PRO A 55 -14.87 -1.84 16.96
N GLN A 56 -15.47 -2.92 16.45
CA GLN A 56 -15.82 -4.12 17.22
C GLN A 56 -14.69 -5.16 17.27
N SER A 57 -13.62 -4.97 16.51
CA SER A 57 -12.50 -5.90 16.44
C SER A 57 -11.63 -5.82 17.69
N LYS A 58 -11.23 -6.99 18.23
CA LYS A 58 -10.27 -7.09 19.34
C LYS A 58 -8.85 -6.94 18.81
N LEU A 59 -8.46 -5.70 18.49
CA LEU A 59 -7.12 -5.37 18.01
C LEU A 59 -6.14 -5.20 19.19
N PRO A 60 -4.86 -5.58 19.04
CA PRO A 60 -3.84 -5.30 20.04
C PRO A 60 -3.61 -3.77 20.20
N PRO A 61 -2.97 -3.34 21.30
CA PRO A 61 -2.44 -1.98 21.40
C PRO A 61 -1.39 -1.74 20.30
N ALA A 62 -1.22 -0.47 19.93
CA ALA A 62 -0.12 -0.10 19.04
C ALA A 62 1.22 -0.29 19.78
N PRO A 63 2.32 -0.64 19.08
CA PRO A 63 3.63 -0.78 19.72
C PRO A 63 4.12 0.55 20.33
N ASP A 64 4.75 0.47 21.51
CA ASP A 64 5.36 1.63 22.14
C ASP A 64 6.67 2.03 21.43
N ASN A 65 6.90 3.34 21.27
CA ASN A 65 8.11 3.91 20.67
C ASN A 65 8.44 3.36 19.27
N GLU A 66 7.41 3.15 18.46
CA GLU A 66 7.58 2.68 17.09
C GLU A 66 8.32 3.72 16.24
N GLY A 67 9.41 3.29 15.60
CA GLY A 67 10.15 4.13 14.65
C GLY A 67 9.34 4.41 13.39
N ARG A 68 9.80 5.38 12.59
CA ARG A 68 9.28 5.61 11.24
C ARG A 68 10.42 5.44 10.24
N ASP A 69 10.12 4.81 9.12
CA ASP A 69 11.07 4.77 8.01
C ASP A 69 11.27 6.17 7.44
N LEU A 70 12.53 6.63 7.45
CA LEU A 70 12.97 7.93 6.92
C LEU A 70 13.69 7.79 5.57
N SER A 71 13.67 6.60 4.97
CA SER A 71 14.27 6.37 3.67
C SER A 71 13.53 7.12 2.56
N ASP A 72 14.28 7.58 1.57
CA ASP A 72 13.74 8.15 0.33
C ASP A 72 14.05 7.17 -0.81
N VAL A 73 13.03 6.42 -1.25
CA VAL A 73 13.13 5.51 -2.39
C VAL A 73 12.98 6.32 -3.67
N LYS A 74 14.03 7.05 -4.04
CA LYS A 74 14.04 7.95 -5.22
C LYS A 74 13.44 7.33 -6.50
N PRO A 75 13.69 6.05 -6.84
CA PRO A 75 13.10 5.43 -8.03
C PRO A 75 11.56 5.26 -7.98
N ALA A 76 10.93 5.31 -6.82
CA ALA A 76 9.47 5.14 -6.67
C ALA A 76 8.67 6.23 -7.41
N LYS A 77 9.24 7.43 -7.54
CA LYS A 77 8.65 8.56 -8.27
C LYS A 77 8.37 8.22 -9.75
N ARG A 78 9.22 7.39 -10.38
CA ARG A 78 9.02 6.95 -11.76
C ARG A 78 7.77 6.08 -11.89
N ALA A 79 7.59 5.13 -10.98
CA ALA A 79 6.43 4.24 -10.97
C ALA A 79 5.13 5.03 -10.70
N GLU A 80 5.15 6.00 -9.79
CA GLU A 80 3.99 6.85 -9.56
C GLU A 80 3.62 7.70 -10.78
N GLN A 81 4.61 8.27 -11.46
CA GLN A 81 4.40 9.05 -12.68
C GLN A 81 3.75 8.19 -13.77
N LEU A 82 4.21 6.95 -13.95
CA LEU A 82 3.63 6.01 -14.89
C LEU A 82 2.16 5.68 -14.59
N LEU A 83 1.80 5.52 -13.32
CA LEU A 83 0.40 5.32 -12.93
C LEU A 83 -0.46 6.52 -13.36
N ARG A 84 0.03 7.74 -13.11
CA ARG A 84 -0.65 8.99 -13.48
C ARG A 84 -0.83 9.09 -14.99
N ASP A 85 0.23 8.84 -15.75
CA ASP A 85 0.23 9.05 -17.21
C ASP A 85 -0.57 7.97 -17.95
N PHE A 86 -0.43 6.70 -17.57
CA PHE A 86 -1.03 5.58 -18.30
C PHE A 86 -2.48 5.32 -17.90
N PHE A 87 -2.82 5.42 -16.61
CA PHE A 87 -4.18 5.14 -16.11
C PHE A 87 -4.97 6.40 -15.73
N GLY A 88 -4.36 7.59 -15.75
CA GLY A 88 -5.04 8.83 -15.40
C GLY A 88 -5.40 8.94 -13.90
N VAL A 89 -4.78 8.13 -13.04
CA VAL A 89 -5.03 8.14 -11.59
C VAL A 89 -4.24 9.27 -10.91
N PRO A 90 -4.70 9.80 -9.76
CA PRO A 90 -4.05 10.93 -9.10
C PRO A 90 -2.74 10.59 -8.39
N GLY A 91 -2.25 9.35 -8.45
CA GLY A 91 -1.05 8.87 -7.77
C GLY A 91 -1.28 7.49 -7.15
N TRP A 92 -0.49 7.15 -6.14
CA TRP A 92 -0.68 5.94 -5.34
C TRP A 92 -2.00 5.96 -4.58
N THR A 93 -2.58 4.77 -4.38
CA THR A 93 -3.67 4.54 -3.43
C THR A 93 -3.17 4.79 -2.01
N SER A 94 -3.97 5.47 -1.19
CA SER A 94 -3.60 5.77 0.19
C SER A 94 -3.56 4.51 1.06
N LEU A 95 -2.82 4.54 2.18
CA LEU A 95 -2.81 3.42 3.13
C LEU A 95 -4.22 3.13 3.66
N GLU A 96 -4.99 4.17 3.96
CA GLU A 96 -6.35 4.02 4.47
C GLU A 96 -7.27 3.37 3.44
N ASP A 97 -7.21 3.80 2.17
CA ASP A 97 -8.03 3.22 1.11
C ASP A 97 -7.60 1.77 0.79
N SER A 98 -6.30 1.49 0.79
CA SER A 98 -5.79 0.15 0.54
C SER A 98 -6.24 -0.84 1.62
N LEU A 99 -6.14 -0.44 2.89
CA LEU A 99 -6.65 -1.23 4.02
C LEU A 99 -8.17 -1.38 3.97
N ALA A 100 -8.92 -0.31 3.65
CA ALA A 100 -10.38 -0.37 3.51
C ALA A 100 -10.80 -1.36 2.43
N ASN A 101 -10.20 -1.27 1.23
CA ASN A 101 -10.46 -2.20 0.13
C ASN A 101 -10.19 -3.65 0.53
N GLY A 102 -9.12 -3.89 1.30
CA GLY A 102 -8.78 -5.22 1.80
C GLY A 102 -9.77 -5.77 2.84
N ILE A 103 -10.33 -4.90 3.69
CA ILE A 103 -11.33 -5.29 4.70
C ILE A 103 -12.68 -5.57 4.06
N ASP A 104 -13.13 -4.71 3.15
CA ASP A 104 -14.46 -4.82 2.53
C ASP A 104 -14.56 -6.12 1.72
N GLY A 105 -13.47 -6.56 1.07
CA GLY A 105 -13.41 -7.83 0.36
C GLY A 105 -13.58 -9.08 1.25
N LEU A 106 -13.26 -9.00 2.55
CA LEU A 106 -13.50 -10.08 3.51
C LEU A 106 -14.99 -10.19 3.89
N GLY A 107 -15.73 -9.08 3.84
CA GLY A 107 -17.16 -9.05 4.14
C GLY A 107 -18.04 -9.68 3.05
N GLU A 108 -17.54 -9.74 1.81
CA GLU A 108 -18.27 -10.33 0.68
C GLU A 108 -18.08 -11.85 0.54
N SER A 109 -16.94 -12.41 0.97
CA SER A 109 -16.70 -13.87 0.85
C SER A 109 -17.48 -14.73 1.86
N ASP A 110 -18.03 -14.10 2.91
CA ASP A 110 -18.84 -14.78 3.94
C ASP A 110 -20.36 -14.67 3.68
N ALA A 111 -20.78 -14.09 2.55
CA ALA A 111 -22.18 -14.11 2.13
C ALA A 111 -22.55 -15.51 1.60
N PRO A 112 -23.59 -16.19 2.15
CA PRO A 112 -24.00 -17.49 1.63
C PRO A 112 -24.63 -17.32 0.25
N GLY A 113 -23.86 -17.63 -0.82
CA GLY A 113 -24.40 -17.69 -2.17
C GLY A 113 -23.46 -17.36 -3.34
N ALA A 114 -22.13 -17.52 -3.21
CA ALA A 114 -21.23 -17.59 -4.36
C ALA A 114 -21.03 -19.03 -4.83
#